data_AF-A0A947NCM8-F1
#
_entry.id   AF-A0A947NCM8-F1
#
_cell.length_a   1.000
_cell.length_b   1.000
_cell.length_c   1.000
_cell.angle_alpha   90.00
_cell.angle_beta   90.00
_cell.angle_gamma   90.00
#
_symmetry.space_group_name_H-M   'P 1'
#
loop_
_entity.id
_entity.type
_entity.pdbx_description
1 polymer ?
#
loop_
_entity_poly.entity_id
_entity_poly.type
_entity_poly.pdbx_seq_one_letter_code
_entity_poly.pdbx_strand_id
1 'polypeptide(L)'
;MADIDEKVVQYTLQFSRKCKLDVDEHALRDNIYRHLEVARSVVTEATLERIGHVHLSVMINTAARYNLSLAEVMMEAVRVGSQPVAPLCVAVETRKTSVTRVKQRPSLRVVK
;
A
#
# COMPACT_ATOMS: atom_id res chain seq x y z
N MET A 1 8.60 -9.86 -17.47
CA MET A 1 8.45 -9.76 -16.00
C MET A 1 9.08 -8.48 -15.41
N ALA A 2 9.37 -7.42 -16.18
CA ALA A 2 10.08 -6.22 -15.67
C ALA A 2 9.39 -4.87 -15.98
N ASP A 3 8.20 -4.88 -16.59
CA ASP A 3 7.64 -3.66 -17.19
C ASP A 3 6.89 -2.78 -16.17
N ILE A 4 6.09 -3.39 -15.27
CA ILE A 4 5.30 -2.63 -14.31
C ILE A 4 6.16 -1.98 -13.22
N ASP A 5 7.19 -2.68 -12.74
CA ASP A 5 8.08 -2.21 -11.67
C ASP A 5 8.85 -0.97 -12.10
N GLU A 6 9.46 -1.02 -13.29
CA GLU A 6 10.18 0.13 -13.83
C GLU A 6 9.20 1.28 -14.13
N LYS A 7 7.99 1.02 -14.63
CA LYS A 7 6.97 2.06 -14.83
C LYS A 7 6.57 2.76 -13.53
N VAL A 8 6.45 2.04 -12.42
CA VAL A 8 6.18 2.62 -11.08
C VAL A 8 7.35 3.48 -10.62
N VAL A 9 8.58 2.99 -10.76
CA VAL A 9 9.80 3.73 -10.41
C VAL A 9 9.90 5.02 -11.22
N GLN A 10 9.78 4.94 -12.54
CA GLN A 10 9.88 6.08 -13.44
C GLN A 10 8.79 7.12 -13.18
N TYR A 11 7.54 6.69 -12.96
CA TYR A 11 6.46 7.59 -12.62
C TYR A 11 6.73 8.32 -11.29
N THR A 12 7.20 7.60 -10.27
CA THR A 12 7.48 8.17 -8.94
C THR A 12 8.66 9.14 -9.00
N LEU A 13 9.75 8.80 -9.71
CA LEU A 13 10.88 9.70 -9.94
C LEU A 13 10.47 10.95 -10.72
N GLN A 14 9.68 10.81 -11.78
CA GLN A 14 9.19 11.94 -12.56
C GLN A 14 8.31 12.85 -11.71
N PHE A 15 7.45 12.28 -10.86
CA PHE A 15 6.64 13.04 -9.91
C PHE A 15 7.53 13.81 -8.91
N SER A 16 8.51 13.15 -8.29
CA SER A 16 9.46 13.79 -7.38
C SER A 16 10.21 14.95 -8.02
N ARG A 17 10.70 14.76 -9.25
CA ARG A 17 11.36 15.83 -10.04
C ARG A 17 10.41 17.00 -10.33
N LYS A 18 9.16 16.74 -10.74
CA LYS A 18 8.15 17.78 -10.95
C LYS A 18 7.84 18.57 -9.68
N CYS A 19 7.82 17.89 -8.54
CA CYS A 19 7.60 18.51 -7.24
C CYS A 19 8.86 19.13 -6.61
N LYS A 20 10.01 19.07 -7.28
CA LYS A 20 11.32 19.53 -6.77
C LYS A 20 11.68 18.91 -5.41
N LEU A 21 11.35 17.64 -5.23
CA LEU A 21 11.74 16.88 -4.05
C LEU A 21 13.18 16.36 -4.24
N ASP A 22 14.00 16.51 -3.22
CA ASP A 22 15.30 15.86 -3.15
C ASP A 22 15.10 14.41 -2.69
N VAL A 23 15.41 13.45 -3.56
CA VAL A 23 15.16 12.03 -3.33
C VAL A 23 16.37 11.23 -3.78
N ASP A 24 16.87 10.36 -2.90
CA ASP A 24 17.83 9.34 -3.28
C ASP A 24 17.14 8.32 -4.20
N GLU A 25 17.50 8.34 -5.48
CA GLU A 25 16.89 7.49 -6.51
C GLU A 25 17.11 6.00 -6.24
N HIS A 26 18.25 5.63 -5.65
CA HIS A 26 18.58 4.25 -5.35
C HIS A 26 17.72 3.75 -4.18
N ALA A 27 17.66 4.52 -3.09
CA ALA A 27 16.82 4.19 -1.95
C ALA A 27 15.33 4.14 -2.31
N LEU A 28 14.87 5.05 -3.18
CA LEU A 28 13.49 5.04 -3.67
C LEU A 28 13.17 3.77 -4.46
N ARG A 29 14.05 3.39 -5.39
CA ARG A 29 13.89 2.19 -6.22
C ARG A 29 13.81 0.94 -5.35
N ASP A 30 14.74 0.78 -4.41
CA ASP A 30 14.76 -0.36 -3.49
C ASP A 30 13.49 -0.45 -2.64
N ASN A 31 12.99 0.71 -2.17
CA ASN A 31 11.75 0.76 -1.40
C ASN A 31 10.54 0.33 -2.24
N ILE A 32 10.42 0.85 -3.47
CA ILE A 32 9.35 0.48 -4.41
C ILE A 32 9.38 -1.03 -4.70
N TYR A 33 10.55 -1.58 -5.00
CA TYR A 33 10.69 -3.01 -5.29
C TYR A 33 10.31 -3.89 -4.10
N ARG A 34 10.72 -3.54 -2.88
CA ARG A 34 10.33 -4.27 -1.67
C ARG A 34 8.81 -4.28 -1.48
N HIS A 35 8.14 -3.14 -1.70
CA HIS A 35 6.68 -3.07 -1.60
C HIS A 35 5.97 -3.94 -2.64
N LEU A 36 6.46 -3.94 -3.89
CA LEU A 36 5.89 -4.74 -4.98
C LEU A 36 6.14 -6.24 -4.78
N GLU A 37 7.32 -6.62 -4.28
CA GLU A 37 7.65 -8.00 -3.92
C GLU A 37 6.68 -8.55 -2.88
N VAL A 38 6.43 -7.80 -1.80
CA VAL A 38 5.45 -8.19 -0.77
C VAL A 38 4.03 -8.24 -1.34
N ALA A 39 3.67 -7.34 -2.26
CA ALA A 39 2.35 -7.39 -2.88
C ALA A 39 2.15 -8.64 -3.76
N ARG A 40 3.20 -9.09 -4.46
CA ARG A 40 3.14 -10.32 -5.28
C ARG A 40 2.92 -11.59 -4.47
N SER A 41 3.21 -11.60 -3.16
CA SER A 41 2.91 -12.76 -2.32
C SER A 41 1.41 -12.92 -2.03
N VAL A 42 0.59 -11.90 -2.30
CA VAL A 42 -0.86 -11.91 -2.01
C VAL A 42 -1.75 -11.64 -3.24
N VAL A 43 -1.21 -11.09 -4.32
CA VAL A 43 -1.97 -10.82 -5.55
C VAL A 43 -1.25 -11.32 -6.80
N THR A 44 -2.01 -11.59 -7.87
CA THR A 44 -1.46 -12.01 -9.16
C THR A 44 -0.88 -10.85 -9.96
N GLU A 45 0.05 -11.13 -10.87
CA GLU A 45 0.62 -10.10 -11.77
C GLU A 45 -0.46 -9.40 -12.61
N ALA A 46 -1.46 -10.15 -13.11
CA ALA A 46 -2.60 -9.58 -13.82
C ALA A 46 -3.39 -8.58 -12.97
N THR A 47 -3.41 -8.75 -11.63
CA THR A 47 -4.02 -7.77 -10.73
C THR A 47 -3.20 -6.49 -10.63
N LEU A 48 -1.87 -6.60 -10.58
CA LEU A 48 -0.97 -5.45 -10.59
C LEU A 48 -1.10 -4.66 -11.90
N GLU A 49 -1.12 -5.36 -13.04
CA GLU A 49 -1.31 -4.75 -14.36
C GLU A 49 -2.66 -4.04 -14.47
N ARG A 50 -3.74 -4.65 -13.98
CA ARG A 50 -5.09 -4.07 -13.99
C ARG A 50 -5.19 -2.80 -13.14
N ILE A 51 -4.49 -2.73 -12.02
CA ILE A 51 -4.43 -1.53 -11.18
C ILE A 51 -3.60 -0.43 -11.88
N GLY A 52 -2.50 -0.84 -12.51
CA GLY A 52 -1.64 0.02 -13.28
C GLY A 52 -0.65 0.83 -12.44
N HIS A 53 0.49 1.16 -13.05
CA HIS A 53 1.65 1.75 -12.38
C HIS A 53 1.38 3.09 -11.67
N VAL A 54 0.51 3.94 -12.23
CA VAL A 54 0.16 5.24 -11.63
C VAL A 54 -0.53 5.02 -10.28
N HIS A 55 -1.57 4.18 -10.24
CA HIS A 55 -2.29 3.89 -9.00
C HIS A 55 -1.41 3.13 -8.01
N LEU A 56 -0.59 2.18 -8.47
CA LEU A 56 0.38 1.50 -7.61
C LEU A 56 1.36 2.48 -6.95
N SER A 57 1.86 3.47 -7.69
CA SER A 57 2.75 4.51 -7.14
C SER A 57 2.06 5.31 -6.04
N VAL A 58 0.80 5.70 -6.26
CA VAL A 58 -0.02 6.38 -5.24
C VAL A 58 -0.26 5.47 -4.03
N MET A 59 -0.57 4.19 -4.25
CA MET A 59 -0.79 3.21 -3.18
C MET A 59 0.47 2.98 -2.34
N ILE A 60 1.66 2.90 -2.95
CA ILE A 60 2.93 2.75 -2.23
C ILE A 60 3.18 3.96 -1.33
N ASN A 61 3.09 5.17 -1.87
CA ASN A 61 3.25 6.40 -1.08
C ASN A 61 2.22 6.50 0.05
N THR A 62 0.96 6.14 -0.22
CA THR A 62 -0.10 6.17 0.78
C THR A 62 0.12 5.11 1.85
N ALA A 63 0.51 3.89 1.48
CA ALA A 63 0.85 2.82 2.41
C ALA A 63 2.01 3.23 3.35
N ALA A 64 3.06 3.86 2.80
CA ALA A 64 4.18 4.38 3.60
C ALA A 64 3.73 5.45 4.61
N ARG A 65 2.87 6.39 4.21
CA ARG A 65 2.35 7.46 5.11
C ARG A 65 1.57 6.92 6.30
N TYR A 66 0.86 5.80 6.10
CA TYR A 66 -0.01 5.19 7.11
C TYR A 66 0.64 3.95 7.77
N ASN A 67 1.94 3.72 7.53
CA ASN A 67 2.67 2.56 8.04
C ASN A 67 1.96 1.22 7.75
N LEU A 68 1.46 1.08 6.53
CA LEU A 68 0.78 -0.10 6.01
C LEU A 68 1.65 -0.79 4.95
N SER A 69 1.42 -2.08 4.77
CA SER A 69 1.96 -2.80 3.61
C SER A 69 1.11 -2.54 2.37
N LEU A 70 1.72 -2.55 1.18
CA LEU A 70 1.00 -2.43 -0.09
C LEU A 70 -0.06 -3.54 -0.24
N ALA A 71 0.29 -4.76 0.21
CA ALA A 71 -0.60 -5.91 0.32
C ALA A 71 -1.92 -5.60 1.04
N GLU A 72 -1.87 -4.95 2.21
CA GLU A 72 -3.07 -4.60 2.99
C GLU A 72 -3.96 -3.60 2.26
N VAL A 73 -3.35 -2.61 1.61
CA VAL A 73 -4.10 -1.60 0.84
C VAL A 73 -4.75 -2.24 -0.39
N MET A 74 -4.05 -3.15 -1.06
CA MET A 74 -4.57 -3.85 -2.24
C MET A 74 -5.70 -4.82 -1.91
N MET A 75 -5.57 -5.60 -0.82
CA MET A 75 -6.68 -6.46 -0.35
C MET A 75 -7.92 -5.63 -0.03
N GLU A 76 -7.74 -4.45 0.56
CA GLU A 76 -8.86 -3.56 0.82
C GLU A 76 -9.46 -2.98 -0.45
N ALA A 77 -8.63 -2.58 -1.41
CA ALA A 77 -9.08 -2.11 -2.73
C ALA A 77 -9.97 -3.15 -3.42
N VAL A 78 -9.56 -4.42 -3.38
CA VAL A 78 -10.33 -5.54 -3.94
C VAL A 78 -11.64 -5.74 -3.17
N ARG A 79 -11.59 -5.68 -1.83
CA ARG A 79 -12.76 -5.91 -0.97
C ARG A 79 -13.87 -4.88 -1.18
N VAL A 80 -13.53 -3.60 -1.29
CA VAL A 80 -14.53 -2.52 -1.37
C VAL A 80 -14.76 -1.98 -2.78
N GLY A 81 -14.07 -2.53 -3.79
CA GLY A 81 -14.19 -2.10 -5.19
C GLY A 81 -13.93 -0.61 -5.43
N SER A 82 -13.27 0.08 -4.49
CA SER A 82 -13.18 1.54 -4.48
C SER A 82 -11.95 2.03 -5.25
N GLN A 83 -12.17 3.03 -6.12
CA GLN A 83 -11.14 3.65 -6.96
C GLN A 83 -10.24 4.69 -6.25
N PRO A 84 -10.66 5.44 -5.22
CA PRO A 84 -9.72 6.33 -4.53
C PRO A 84 -8.93 5.58 -3.44
N VAL A 85 -7.59 5.69 -3.52
CA VAL A 85 -6.63 5.02 -2.63
C VAL A 85 -6.66 5.54 -1.19
N ALA A 86 -6.89 6.84 -0.99
CA ALA A 86 -6.84 7.44 0.35
C ALA A 86 -7.95 6.93 1.30
N PRO A 87 -9.24 6.84 0.89
CA PRO A 87 -10.28 6.22 1.70
C PRO A 87 -10.00 4.76 2.07
N LEU A 88 -9.33 3.99 1.19
CA LEU A 88 -8.93 2.61 1.47
C LEU A 88 -7.95 2.54 2.64
N CYS A 89 -6.91 3.38 2.62
CA CYS A 89 -5.91 3.40 3.67
C CYS A 89 -6.51 3.80 5.03
N VAL A 90 -7.39 4.79 5.06
CA VAL A 90 -8.11 5.18 6.30
C VAL A 90 -8.96 4.01 6.82
N ALA A 91 -9.64 3.27 5.95
CA ALA A 91 -10.43 2.09 6.34
C ALA A 91 -9.56 0.94 6.87
N VAL A 92 -8.35 0.74 6.33
CA VAL A 92 -7.37 -0.24 6.84
C VAL A 92 -6.85 0.17 8.21
N GLU A 93 -6.42 1.42 8.38
CA GLU A 93 -5.94 1.93 9.68
C GLU A 93 -7.01 1.87 10.76
N THR A 94 -8.24 2.26 10.43
CA THR A 94 -9.38 2.21 11.34
C THR A 94 -9.67 0.79 11.79
N ARG A 95 -9.52 -0.21 10.91
CA ARG A 95 -9.67 -1.62 11.28
C ARG A 95 -8.51 -2.13 12.12
N LYS A 96 -7.25 -1.79 11.79
CA LYS A 96 -6.10 -2.15 12.63
C LYS A 96 -6.25 -1.61 14.04
N THR A 97 -6.56 -0.33 14.19
CA THR A 97 -6.79 0.30 15.49
C THR A 97 -7.95 -0.36 16.25
N SER A 98 -9.04 -0.71 15.56
CA SER A 98 -10.16 -1.44 16.15
C SER A 98 -9.78 -2.84 16.63
N VAL A 99 -9.06 -3.62 15.80
CA VAL A 99 -8.58 -4.97 16.15
C VAL A 99 -7.62 -4.92 17.32
N THR A 100 -6.67 -3.97 17.34
CA THR A 100 -5.74 -3.77 18.45
C THR A 100 -6.49 -3.44 19.74
N ARG A 101 -7.48 -2.55 19.69
CA ARG A 101 -8.33 -2.23 20.84
C ARG A 101 -9.11 -3.46 21.34
N VAL A 102 -9.66 -4.28 20.45
CA VAL A 102 -10.36 -5.52 20.83
C VAL A 102 -9.40 -6.51 21.48
N LYS A 103 -8.20 -6.70 20.94
CA LYS A 103 -7.17 -7.58 21.53
C LYS A 103 -6.68 -7.10 22.89
N GLN A 104 -6.66 -5.78 23.11
CA GLN A 104 -6.28 -5.17 24.39
C GLN A 104 -7.41 -5.13 25.42
N ARG A 105 -8.65 -5.47 25.05
CA ARG A 105 -9.74 -5.55 26.02
C ARG A 105 -9.44 -6.70 26.99
N PRO A 106 -9.49 -6.46 28.31
CA PRO A 106 -9.41 -7.55 29.26
C PRO A 106 -10.52 -8.53 28.95
N SER A 107 -10.17 -9.82 28.85
CA SER A 107 -11.12 -10.90 28.62
C SER A 107 -12.24 -10.78 29.64
N LEU A 108 -13.49 -10.58 29.16
CA LEU A 108 -14.67 -10.54 30.02
C LEU A 108 -14.71 -11.84 30.82
N ARG A 109 -14.40 -11.77 32.12
CA ARG A 109 -14.65 -12.88 33.03
C ARG A 109 -16.15 -12.95 33.21
N VAL A 110 -16.75 -14.06 32.77
CA VAL A 110 -18.11 -14.41 33.15
C VAL A 110 -18.11 -14.57 34.67
N VAL A 111 -18.76 -13.63 35.36
CA VAL A 111 -19.05 -13.76 36.79
C VAL A 111 -20.27 -14.68 36.86
N LYS A 112 -20.10 -15.83 37.53
CA LYS A 112 -21.18 -16.79 37.76
C LYS A 112 -22.28 -16.21 38.64
#